data_AF-A0A7S2ILJ5-F1
#
_entry.id   AF-A0A7S2ILJ5-F1
#
_cell.length_a   1.000
_cell.length_b   1.000
_cell.length_c   1.000
_cell.angle_alpha   90.00
_cell.angle_beta   90.00
_cell.angle_gamma   90.00
#
_symmetry.space_group_name_H-M   'P 1'
#
loop_
_entity.id
_entity.type
_entity.pdbx_description
1 polymer ?
#
loop_
_entity_poly.entity_id
_entity_poly.type
_entity_poly.pdbx_seq_one_letter_code
_entity_poly.pdbx_strand_id
1 'polypeptide(L)'
;EMKAGPQYVDACKVVKGLEPRNGFFVNNAPAPAKKPAAADAKAAAAPPASLAKEEPEKEKKAKKAESAGISPAERKELEQLKKDIVDRKAQLKSEGLSGGQQNKDPQIVEWVKRMNELKEKEAPGSTQQPDKKKETKKKSSAPLSSEEQKELDALRGEIEVYRHRLKTEFGYSAKDMKTDQDLLEMEARLAELDKRSN
;
A
#
# COMPACT_ATOMS: atom_id res chain seq x y z
N GLU A 1 -50.11 -11.43 -1.96
CA GLU A 1 -48.90 -10.99 -1.23
C GLU A 1 -48.04 -12.19 -0.86
N MET A 2 -46.80 -12.23 -1.33
CA MET A 2 -45.81 -13.19 -0.83
C MET A 2 -45.26 -12.65 0.49
N LYS A 3 -45.28 -13.50 1.53
CA LYS A 3 -44.80 -13.13 2.86
C LYS A 3 -43.29 -12.89 2.81
N ALA A 4 -42.89 -11.63 2.75
CA ALA A 4 -41.50 -11.18 2.94
C ALA A 4 -41.12 -11.21 4.43
N GLY A 5 -41.31 -12.36 5.06
CA GLY A 5 -40.88 -12.60 6.43
C GLY A 5 -39.39 -12.96 6.47
N PRO A 6 -38.67 -12.66 7.57
CA PRO A 6 -37.26 -13.00 7.74
C PRO A 6 -37.00 -14.52 7.71
N GLN A 7 -38.05 -15.32 7.78
CA GLN A 7 -38.08 -16.78 7.68
C GLN A 7 -38.07 -17.35 6.24
N TYR A 8 -38.07 -16.49 5.21
CA TYR A 8 -38.11 -16.90 3.81
C TYR A 8 -36.85 -16.43 3.06
N VAL A 9 -36.18 -17.34 2.36
CA VAL A 9 -35.01 -17.06 1.50
C VAL A 9 -35.42 -16.98 0.05
N ASP A 10 -34.83 -16.03 -0.67
CA ASP A 10 -35.04 -15.84 -2.11
C ASP A 10 -34.41 -16.98 -2.93
N ALA A 11 -35.21 -17.65 -3.75
CA ALA A 11 -34.79 -18.80 -4.55
C ALA A 11 -33.67 -18.47 -5.56
N CYS A 12 -33.65 -17.25 -6.11
CA CYS A 12 -32.60 -16.81 -7.04
C CYS A 12 -31.26 -16.62 -6.32
N LYS A 13 -31.26 -16.37 -5.00
CA LYS A 13 -30.01 -16.30 -4.20
C LYS A 13 -29.45 -17.68 -3.87
N VAL A 14 -30.32 -18.65 -3.60
CA VAL A 14 -29.93 -20.05 -3.34
C VAL A 14 -29.29 -20.68 -4.58
N VAL A 15 -29.87 -20.49 -5.76
CA VAL A 15 -29.34 -21.03 -7.03
C VAL A 15 -27.98 -20.42 -7.40
N LYS A 16 -27.70 -19.20 -6.93
CA LYS A 16 -26.43 -18.49 -7.15
C LYS A 16 -25.39 -18.75 -6.06
N GLY A 17 -25.67 -19.66 -5.11
CA GLY A 17 -24.73 -20.03 -4.05
C GLY A 17 -24.42 -18.92 -3.05
N LEU A 18 -25.28 -17.91 -2.94
CA LEU A 18 -25.12 -16.81 -2.00
C LEU A 18 -25.74 -17.20 -0.65
N GLU A 19 -25.02 -16.94 0.44
CA GLU A 19 -25.47 -17.30 1.78
C GLU A 19 -26.76 -16.55 2.18
N PRO A 20 -27.68 -17.23 2.89
CA PRO A 20 -28.88 -16.60 3.42
C PRO A 20 -28.53 -15.43 4.37
N ARG A 21 -29.12 -14.26 4.12
CA ARG A 21 -28.92 -13.06 4.94
C ARG A 21 -29.34 -13.25 6.41
N ASN A 22 -30.26 -14.17 6.63
CA ASN A 22 -30.65 -14.68 7.94
C ASN A 22 -30.35 -16.18 7.86
N GLY A 23 -29.46 -16.69 8.72
CA GLY A 23 -28.85 -18.02 8.62
C GLY A 23 -29.83 -19.20 8.58
N PHE A 24 -29.30 -20.43 8.63
CA PHE A 24 -30.09 -21.66 8.45
C PHE A 24 -31.30 -21.75 9.39
N PHE A 25 -32.51 -21.78 8.80
CA PHE A 25 -33.78 -21.78 9.54
C PHE A 25 -34.00 -23.12 10.25
N VAL A 26 -33.70 -23.15 11.55
CA VAL A 26 -34.13 -24.21 12.46
C VAL A 26 -35.39 -23.72 13.18
N ASN A 27 -36.56 -24.15 12.71
CA ASN A 27 -37.86 -23.82 13.31
C ASN A 27 -38.09 -24.64 14.59
N ASN A 28 -37.43 -24.29 15.69
CA ASN A 28 -37.93 -24.48 17.06
C ASN A 28 -37.05 -23.73 18.08
N ALA A 29 -37.53 -22.58 18.55
CA ALA A 29 -36.90 -21.77 19.60
C ALA A 29 -37.34 -22.24 21.02
N PRO A 30 -36.71 -21.73 22.09
CA PRO A 30 -37.40 -20.66 22.80
C PRO A 30 -36.61 -19.33 22.84
N ALA A 31 -37.37 -18.24 22.84
CA ALA A 31 -36.99 -16.87 22.51
C ALA A 31 -36.74 -15.96 23.77
N PRO A 32 -36.23 -14.72 23.59
CA PRO A 32 -35.49 -13.90 24.58
C PRO A 32 -36.31 -12.81 25.31
N ALA A 33 -35.71 -12.22 26.35
CA ALA A 33 -36.29 -11.14 27.19
C ALA A 33 -35.92 -9.70 26.74
N LYS A 34 -36.79 -8.76 27.12
CA LYS A 34 -37.05 -7.40 26.63
C LYS A 34 -36.10 -6.27 27.15
N LYS A 35 -35.97 -5.17 26.37
CA LYS A 35 -35.67 -3.75 26.78
C LYS A 35 -37.00 -3.06 27.26
N PRO A 36 -37.12 -1.86 27.89
CA PRO A 36 -36.45 -0.57 27.52
C PRO A 36 -36.37 0.60 28.58
N ALA A 37 -36.06 1.82 28.08
CA ALA A 37 -36.29 3.22 28.58
C ALA A 37 -35.12 3.93 29.31
N ALA A 38 -34.96 5.27 29.35
CA ALA A 38 -35.26 6.46 28.51
C ALA A 38 -34.73 7.72 29.28
N ALA A 39 -34.47 8.83 28.56
CA ALA A 39 -34.52 10.26 28.99
C ALA A 39 -33.34 10.97 29.72
N ASP A 40 -32.81 12.00 29.02
CA ASP A 40 -32.68 13.44 29.36
C ASP A 40 -31.89 13.94 30.60
N ALA A 41 -30.91 14.83 30.37
CA ALA A 41 -30.75 16.12 31.09
C ALA A 41 -29.53 16.95 30.61
N LYS A 42 -29.79 18.24 30.43
CA LYS A 42 -28.92 19.37 30.05
C LYS A 42 -28.63 20.20 31.31
N ALA A 43 -27.38 20.62 31.58
CA ALA A 43 -27.04 21.93 32.21
C ALA A 43 -25.55 22.12 32.59
N ALA A 44 -25.02 23.26 32.10
CA ALA A 44 -24.30 24.32 32.82
C ALA A 44 -22.83 24.20 33.32
N ALA A 45 -22.05 25.20 32.84
CA ALA A 45 -21.07 26.05 33.57
C ALA A 45 -19.73 25.42 34.03
N ALA A 46 -18.58 26.07 34.03
CA ALA A 46 -17.99 27.29 33.48
C ALA A 46 -16.46 27.16 33.77
N PRO A 47 -15.56 27.79 33.00
CA PRO A 47 -14.11 27.64 33.15
C PRO A 47 -13.54 28.60 34.22
N PRO A 48 -12.42 28.26 34.88
CA PRO A 48 -11.55 29.26 35.47
C PRO A 48 -10.30 29.48 34.60
N ALA A 49 -10.17 30.71 34.11
CA ALA A 49 -8.92 31.30 33.67
C ALA A 49 -8.08 31.73 34.89
N SER A 50 -6.74 31.61 34.82
CA SER A 50 -5.74 32.53 35.41
C SER A 50 -4.33 32.02 35.04
N LEU A 51 -3.65 32.57 34.03
CA LEU A 51 -2.72 33.72 34.09
C LEU A 51 -1.40 33.45 34.84
N ALA A 52 -0.30 33.36 34.09
CA ALA A 52 1.03 33.94 34.36
C ALA A 52 1.95 33.60 33.15
N LYS A 53 2.33 34.56 32.30
CA LYS A 53 3.60 35.35 32.33
C LYS A 53 4.84 34.47 32.02
N GLU A 54 5.82 34.81 31.19
CA GLU A 54 6.30 36.03 30.53
C GLU A 54 7.36 35.56 29.49
N GLU A 55 7.46 36.20 28.33
CA GLU A 55 8.70 36.28 27.52
C GLU A 55 9.75 37.14 28.26
N PRO A 56 11.09 36.94 28.13
CA PRO A 56 11.81 37.42 26.93
C PRO A 56 13.12 36.70 26.52
N GLU A 57 13.37 36.74 25.21
CA GLU A 57 14.62 37.07 24.51
C GLU A 57 16.00 36.62 25.09
N LYS A 58 16.74 35.78 24.33
CA LYS A 58 18.17 36.01 24.05
C LYS A 58 18.74 35.10 22.96
N GLU A 59 19.03 35.76 21.86
CA GLU A 59 20.00 35.43 20.82
C GLU A 59 21.33 34.89 21.41
N LYS A 60 21.76 33.68 21.02
CA LYS A 60 23.16 33.25 21.12
C LYS A 60 23.47 32.09 20.18
N LYS A 61 24.13 32.47 19.08
CA LYS A 61 25.25 31.78 18.43
C LYS A 61 25.05 30.30 18.06
N ALA A 62 24.70 30.12 16.79
CA ALA A 62 25.46 29.33 15.83
C ALA A 62 26.65 28.55 16.40
N LYS A 63 26.41 27.30 16.78
CA LYS A 63 27.32 26.22 16.48
C LYS A 63 26.61 25.31 15.50
N LYS A 64 26.90 25.51 14.21
CA LYS A 64 26.69 24.52 13.16
C LYS A 64 27.46 23.27 13.58
N ALA A 65 26.79 22.37 14.29
CA ALA A 65 27.14 20.98 14.25
C ALA A 65 26.63 20.49 12.89
N GLU A 66 27.54 20.38 11.93
CA GLU A 66 27.36 19.64 10.69
C GLU A 66 27.07 18.16 11.02
N SER A 67 25.86 17.89 11.52
CA SER A 67 25.36 16.54 11.67
C SER A 67 24.39 16.29 10.52
N ALA A 68 24.98 15.77 9.43
CA ALA A 68 24.30 14.96 8.43
C ALA A 68 23.07 15.61 7.74
N GLY A 69 23.35 16.48 6.77
CA GLY A 69 22.58 16.58 5.50
C GLY A 69 21.17 17.16 5.49
N ILE A 70 20.41 17.13 6.59
CA ILE A 70 19.02 17.62 6.64
C ILE A 70 18.73 18.36 7.94
N SER A 71 17.95 19.44 7.85
CA SER A 71 17.43 20.14 9.03
C SER A 71 16.47 19.25 9.82
N PRO A 72 16.41 19.35 11.16
CA PRO A 72 15.47 18.58 12.00
C PRO A 72 14.00 18.67 11.57
N ALA A 73 13.64 19.72 10.82
CA ALA A 73 12.33 19.89 10.21
C ALA A 73 12.06 18.90 9.06
N GLU A 74 13.03 18.62 8.20
CA GLU A 74 12.82 17.74 7.03
C GLU A 74 12.86 16.26 7.46
N ARG A 75 13.55 15.92 8.56
CA ARG A 75 13.39 14.60 9.23
C ARG A 75 11.98 14.37 9.74
N LYS A 76 11.40 15.39 10.38
CA LYS A 76 10.00 15.33 10.85
C LYS A 76 9.04 15.22 9.66
N GLU A 77 9.32 15.92 8.56
CA GLU A 77 8.55 15.80 7.33
C GLU A 77 8.63 14.38 6.75
N LEU A 78 9.80 13.74 6.81
CA LEU A 78 9.98 12.35 6.36
C LEU A 78 9.20 11.35 7.24
N GLU A 79 9.26 11.50 8.56
CA GLU A 79 8.46 10.68 9.48
C GLU A 79 6.95 10.93 9.33
N GLN A 80 6.55 12.17 9.07
CA GLN A 80 5.17 12.56 8.84
C GLN A 80 4.66 11.97 7.51
N LEU A 81 5.41 12.08 6.42
CA LEU A 81 5.09 11.46 5.14
C LEU A 81 4.91 9.95 5.25
N LYS A 82 5.74 9.27 6.06
CA LYS A 82 5.58 7.82 6.32
C LYS A 82 4.24 7.52 7.02
N LYS A 83 3.86 8.32 8.02
CA LYS A 83 2.55 8.18 8.69
C LYS A 83 1.40 8.48 7.73
N ASP A 84 1.48 9.58 6.99
CA ASP A 84 0.44 10.00 6.06
C ASP A 84 0.20 8.96 4.95
N ILE A 85 1.26 8.32 4.43
CA ILE A 85 1.16 7.22 3.46
C ILE A 85 0.43 6.01 4.08
N VAL A 86 0.72 5.66 5.33
CA VAL A 86 0.07 4.53 6.02
C VAL A 86 -1.40 4.85 6.31
N ASP A 87 -1.69 6.04 6.82
CA ASP A 87 -3.04 6.48 7.15
C ASP A 87 -3.91 6.60 5.90
N ARG A 88 -3.36 7.10 4.79
CA ARG A 88 -4.11 7.16 3.52
C ARG A 88 -4.31 5.78 2.92
N LYS A 89 -3.33 4.88 2.98
CA LYS A 89 -3.54 3.48 2.58
C LYS A 89 -4.61 2.80 3.45
N ALA A 90 -4.66 3.10 4.75
CA ALA A 90 -5.69 2.60 5.64
C ALA A 90 -7.08 3.18 5.31
N GLN A 91 -7.18 4.48 4.99
CA GLN A 91 -8.42 5.11 4.51
C GLN A 91 -8.90 4.49 3.21
N LEU A 92 -8.03 4.37 2.20
CA LEU A 92 -8.39 3.76 0.93
C LEU A 92 -8.77 2.28 1.09
N LYS A 93 -8.20 1.57 2.07
CA LYS A 93 -8.64 0.22 2.46
C LYS A 93 -10.04 0.22 3.06
N SER A 94 -10.37 1.22 3.88
CA SER A 94 -11.72 1.38 4.45
C SER A 94 -12.77 1.78 3.39
N GLU A 95 -12.35 2.49 2.36
CA GLU A 95 -13.15 2.81 1.17
C GLU A 95 -13.29 1.61 0.21
N GLY A 96 -12.65 0.47 0.52
CA GLY A 96 -12.75 -0.77 -0.24
C GLY A 96 -11.84 -0.84 -1.47
N LEU A 97 -10.90 0.09 -1.64
CA LEU A 97 -9.91 0.01 -2.71
C LEU A 97 -8.91 -1.10 -2.41
N SER A 98 -8.62 -1.93 -3.42
CA SER A 98 -7.60 -2.96 -3.34
C SER A 98 -6.20 -2.35 -3.20
N GLY A 99 -5.26 -3.06 -2.59
CA GLY A 99 -3.88 -2.56 -2.39
C GLY A 99 -3.18 -2.09 -3.68
N GLY A 100 -3.49 -2.72 -4.82
CA GLY A 100 -2.99 -2.28 -6.13
C GLY A 100 -3.59 -0.95 -6.61
N GLN A 101 -4.82 -0.64 -6.22
CA GLN A 101 -5.45 0.66 -6.49
C GLN A 101 -4.97 1.73 -5.52
N GLN A 102 -4.71 1.37 -4.25
CA GLN A 102 -4.10 2.27 -3.26
C GLN A 102 -2.73 2.78 -3.72
N ASN A 103 -1.90 1.90 -4.29
CA ASN A 103 -0.59 2.28 -4.82
C ASN A 103 -0.66 3.16 -6.07
N LYS A 104 -1.83 3.26 -6.74
CA LYS A 104 -2.06 4.12 -7.90
C LYS A 104 -2.75 5.44 -7.52
N ASP A 105 -3.08 5.62 -6.24
CA ASP A 105 -3.62 6.88 -5.75
C ASP A 105 -2.60 8.00 -6.00
N PRO A 106 -2.99 9.09 -6.69
CA PRO A 106 -2.05 10.12 -7.10
C PRO A 106 -1.34 10.76 -5.90
N GLN A 107 -2.03 10.84 -4.76
CA GLN A 107 -1.48 11.41 -3.54
C GLN A 107 -0.48 10.48 -2.86
N ILE A 108 -0.72 9.17 -2.81
CA ILE A 108 0.28 8.20 -2.35
C ILE A 108 1.53 8.22 -3.24
N VAL A 109 1.38 8.28 -4.57
CA VAL A 109 2.52 8.33 -5.50
C VAL A 109 3.34 9.61 -5.30
N GLU A 110 2.68 10.77 -5.14
CA GLU A 110 3.36 12.04 -4.88
C GLU A 110 4.10 12.03 -3.53
N TRP A 111 3.49 11.50 -2.47
CA TRP A 111 4.13 11.40 -1.15
C TRP A 111 5.31 10.43 -1.15
N VAL A 112 5.22 9.30 -1.84
CA VAL A 112 6.35 8.36 -1.99
C VAL A 112 7.48 9.02 -2.78
N LYS A 113 7.17 9.80 -3.82
CA LYS A 113 8.17 10.56 -4.59
C LYS A 113 8.86 11.61 -3.71
N ARG A 114 8.11 12.44 -2.98
CA ARG A 114 8.64 13.41 -2.00
C ARG A 114 9.49 12.73 -0.92
N MET A 115 9.05 11.58 -0.41
CA MET A 115 9.79 10.79 0.57
C MET A 115 11.13 10.31 0.00
N ASN A 116 11.17 9.85 -1.25
CA ASN A 116 12.41 9.43 -1.91
C ASN A 116 13.35 10.61 -2.15
N GLU A 117 12.84 11.76 -2.61
CA GLU A 117 13.64 12.99 -2.80
C GLU A 117 14.22 13.51 -1.47
N LEU A 118 13.47 13.45 -0.37
CA LEU A 118 13.96 13.79 0.97
C LEU A 118 15.03 12.80 1.45
N LYS A 119 14.85 11.50 1.18
CA LYS A 119 15.88 10.49 1.51
C LYS A 119 17.18 10.69 0.72
N GLU A 120 17.11 11.13 -0.53
CA GLU A 120 18.30 11.42 -1.34
C GLU A 120 19.02 12.71 -0.90
N LYS A 121 18.30 13.71 -0.38
CA LYS A 121 18.89 14.90 0.25
C LYS A 121 19.58 14.57 1.58
N GLU A 122 19.05 13.61 2.33
CA GLU A 122 19.58 13.23 3.64
C GLU A 122 20.91 12.48 3.55
N ALA A 123 21.15 11.82 2.41
CA ALA A 123 22.36 11.09 2.12
C ALA A 123 22.81 11.35 0.67
N PRO A 124 23.53 12.46 0.40
CA PRO A 124 24.13 12.67 -0.92
C PRO A 124 25.14 11.54 -1.16
N GLY A 125 24.75 10.56 -1.97
CA GLY A 125 25.56 9.35 -2.23
C GLY A 125 24.98 8.02 -1.73
N SER A 126 23.80 7.97 -1.11
CA SER A 126 23.15 6.66 -0.86
C SER A 126 22.49 6.06 -2.12
N THR A 127 22.33 6.84 -3.18
CA THR A 127 21.86 6.41 -4.51
C THR A 127 22.92 6.57 -5.60
N GLN A 128 24.12 7.09 -5.28
CA GLN A 128 25.24 7.13 -6.22
C GLN A 128 26.26 6.07 -5.81
N GLN A 129 26.45 5.07 -6.67
CA GLN A 129 27.54 4.12 -6.54
C GLN A 129 28.89 4.88 -6.48
N PRO A 130 29.83 4.45 -5.62
CA PRO A 130 31.20 4.93 -5.69
C PRO A 130 31.88 4.34 -6.93
N ASP A 131 31.89 5.10 -8.02
CA ASP A 131 32.82 4.90 -9.12
C ASP A 131 34.26 5.14 -8.63
N LYS A 132 34.99 4.04 -8.37
CA LYS A 132 36.43 3.92 -8.73
C LYS A 132 37.01 2.52 -8.46
N LYS A 133 37.25 1.85 -9.59
CA LYS A 133 38.53 1.23 -10.01
C LYS A 133 38.80 -0.22 -9.57
N LYS A 134 39.17 -1.01 -10.60
CA LYS A 134 39.81 -2.34 -10.67
C LYS A 134 38.91 -3.58 -10.84
N GLU A 135 38.98 -4.09 -12.07
CA GLU A 135 39.34 -5.47 -12.44
C GLU A 135 38.65 -6.66 -11.74
N THR A 136 38.19 -7.55 -12.61
CA THR A 136 38.15 -9.02 -12.46
C THR A 136 37.12 -9.64 -11.50
N LYS A 137 36.10 -10.25 -12.13
CA LYS A 137 35.67 -11.63 -11.90
C LYS A 137 35.18 -11.96 -10.47
N LYS A 138 33.86 -11.80 -10.26
CA LYS A 138 32.89 -12.64 -9.47
C LYS A 138 31.97 -11.84 -8.53
N LYS A 139 30.69 -12.27 -8.49
CA LYS A 139 29.58 -12.03 -7.52
C LYS A 139 28.73 -10.77 -7.84
N SER A 140 27.50 -10.84 -8.35
CA SER A 140 26.32 -11.65 -7.96
C SER A 140 25.88 -11.39 -6.52
N SER A 141 25.69 -10.13 -6.11
CA SER A 141 25.07 -9.71 -4.83
C SER A 141 25.09 -8.17 -4.67
N ALA A 142 24.78 -7.41 -5.73
CA ALA A 142 24.53 -5.98 -5.58
C ALA A 142 23.02 -5.77 -5.77
N PRO A 143 22.32 -5.05 -4.87
CA PRO A 143 20.90 -4.76 -5.07
C PRO A 143 20.72 -4.09 -6.43
N LEU A 144 19.74 -4.57 -7.21
CA LEU A 144 19.45 -4.09 -8.56
C LEU A 144 19.47 -2.56 -8.59
N SER A 145 20.13 -1.99 -9.60
CA SER A 145 20.06 -0.56 -9.85
C SER A 145 18.60 -0.15 -10.05
N SER A 146 18.24 1.11 -9.75
CA SER A 146 16.86 1.61 -9.96
C SER A 146 16.37 1.41 -11.41
N GLU A 147 17.27 1.24 -12.36
CA GLU A 147 16.99 0.94 -13.75
C GLU A 147 16.64 -0.54 -13.96
N GLU A 148 17.40 -1.46 -13.37
CA GLU A 148 17.16 -2.90 -13.49
C GLU A 148 15.90 -3.33 -12.72
N GLN A 149 15.53 -2.63 -11.63
CA GLN A 149 14.25 -2.84 -10.96
C GLN A 149 13.07 -2.45 -11.86
N LYS A 150 13.17 -1.32 -12.59
CA LYS A 150 12.16 -0.92 -13.57
C LYS A 150 12.07 -1.92 -14.72
N GLU A 151 13.20 -2.46 -15.16
CA GLU A 151 13.27 -3.48 -16.19
C GLU A 151 12.61 -4.79 -15.73
N LEU A 152 12.80 -5.20 -14.47
CA LEU A 152 12.14 -6.37 -13.89
C LEU A 152 10.61 -6.19 -13.86
N ASP A 153 10.12 -5.04 -13.36
CA ASP A 153 8.69 -4.73 -13.34
C ASP A 153 8.09 -4.62 -14.75
N ALA A 154 8.82 -4.02 -15.71
CA ALA A 154 8.41 -3.92 -17.10
C ALA A 154 8.33 -5.30 -17.78
N LEU A 155 9.39 -6.11 -17.65
CA LEU A 155 9.48 -7.44 -18.24
C LEU A 155 8.40 -8.38 -17.68
N ARG A 156 8.06 -8.23 -16.39
CA ARG A 156 6.93 -8.95 -15.79
C ARG A 156 5.59 -8.59 -16.45
N GLY A 157 5.36 -7.30 -16.70
CA GLY A 157 4.18 -6.83 -17.41
C GLY A 157 4.14 -7.33 -18.87
N GLU A 158 5.28 -7.29 -19.57
CA GLU A 158 5.40 -7.79 -20.94
C GLU A 158 5.08 -9.28 -21.05
N ILE A 159 5.56 -10.11 -20.12
CA ILE A 159 5.25 -11.54 -20.06
C ILE A 159 3.74 -11.77 -19.88
N GLU A 160 3.07 -11.01 -19.01
CA GLU A 160 1.63 -11.15 -18.79
C GLU A 160 0.82 -10.76 -20.03
N VAL A 161 1.19 -9.65 -20.67
CA VAL A 161 0.57 -9.20 -21.94
C VAL A 161 0.82 -10.20 -23.05
N TYR A 162 2.05 -10.72 -23.18
CA TYR A 162 2.41 -11.70 -24.20
C TYR A 162 1.68 -13.02 -23.98
N ARG A 163 1.58 -13.52 -22.75
CA ARG A 163 0.74 -14.69 -22.41
C ARG A 163 -0.72 -14.48 -22.73
N HIS A 164 -1.27 -13.31 -22.45
CA HIS A 164 -2.65 -12.98 -22.79
C HIS A 164 -2.82 -12.99 -24.31
N ARG A 165 -1.91 -12.35 -25.04
CA ARG A 165 -1.88 -12.31 -26.51
C ARG A 165 -1.82 -13.70 -27.13
N LEU A 166 -0.93 -14.56 -26.65
CA LEU A 166 -0.83 -15.96 -27.09
C LEU A 166 -2.16 -16.71 -26.88
N LYS A 167 -2.85 -16.48 -25.76
CA LYS A 167 -4.16 -17.10 -25.49
C LYS A 167 -5.28 -16.53 -26.36
N THR A 168 -5.36 -15.21 -26.52
CA THR A 168 -6.52 -14.55 -27.14
C THR A 168 -6.38 -14.35 -28.64
N GLU A 169 -5.20 -13.97 -29.13
CA GLU A 169 -4.97 -13.74 -30.56
C GLU A 169 -4.54 -15.02 -31.27
N PHE A 170 -3.68 -15.81 -30.65
CA PHE A 170 -3.13 -17.01 -31.27
C PHE A 170 -3.85 -18.31 -30.85
N GLY A 171 -4.73 -18.25 -29.84
CA GLY A 171 -5.48 -19.41 -29.37
C GLY A 171 -4.61 -20.49 -28.72
N TYR A 172 -3.41 -20.15 -28.26
CA TYR A 172 -2.45 -21.11 -27.73
C TYR A 172 -2.98 -21.80 -26.48
N SER A 173 -2.85 -23.13 -26.45
CA SER A 173 -3.13 -23.91 -25.26
C SER A 173 -2.00 -23.76 -24.23
N ALA A 174 -2.25 -24.19 -23.00
CA ALA A 174 -1.22 -24.20 -21.95
C ALA A 174 0.03 -25.04 -22.30
N LYS A 175 -0.07 -25.96 -23.27
CA LYS A 175 1.08 -26.72 -23.76
C LYS A 175 1.88 -25.90 -24.78
N ASP A 176 1.19 -25.23 -25.71
CA ASP A 176 1.83 -24.43 -26.76
C ASP A 176 2.58 -23.23 -26.16
N MET A 177 2.00 -22.59 -25.14
CA MET A 177 2.69 -21.53 -24.39
C MET A 177 3.97 -22.01 -23.68
N LYS A 178 4.07 -23.28 -23.27
CA LYS A 178 5.28 -23.80 -22.61
C LYS A 178 6.41 -24.08 -23.59
N THR A 179 6.08 -24.27 -24.86
CA THR A 179 7.04 -24.49 -25.94
C THR A 179 7.33 -23.22 -26.73
N ASP A 180 6.67 -22.11 -26.40
CA ASP A 180 6.90 -20.82 -27.03
C ASP A 180 8.27 -20.28 -26.61
N GLN A 181 9.17 -20.22 -27.59
CA GLN A 181 10.57 -19.86 -27.37
C GLN A 181 10.71 -18.43 -26.83
N ASP A 182 9.88 -17.49 -27.31
CA ASP A 182 9.93 -16.09 -26.91
C ASP A 182 9.44 -15.92 -25.47
N LEU A 183 8.36 -16.62 -25.08
CA LEU A 183 7.88 -16.64 -23.71
C LEU A 183 8.91 -17.24 -22.74
N LEU A 184 9.58 -18.33 -23.14
CA LEU A 184 10.63 -18.95 -22.34
C LEU A 184 11.84 -18.02 -22.17
N GLU A 185 12.23 -17.28 -23.21
CA GLU A 185 13.33 -16.31 -23.15
C GLU A 185 12.99 -15.12 -22.24
N MET A 186 11.77 -14.60 -22.32
CA MET A 186 11.30 -13.55 -21.41
C MET A 186 11.25 -14.05 -19.96
N GLU A 187 10.69 -15.24 -19.71
CA GLU A 187 10.65 -15.86 -18.38
C GLU A 187 12.06 -16.14 -17.83
N ALA A 188 13.00 -16.55 -18.68
CA ALA A 188 14.40 -16.76 -18.31
C ALA A 188 15.10 -15.46 -17.93
N ARG A 189 14.90 -14.37 -18.68
CA ARG A 189 15.42 -13.03 -18.35
C ARG A 189 14.83 -12.51 -17.04
N LEU A 190 13.53 -12.71 -16.81
CA LEU A 190 12.89 -12.34 -15.56
C LEU A 190 13.49 -13.12 -14.39
N ALA A 191 13.68 -14.43 -14.53
CA ALA A 191 14.29 -15.25 -13.50
C ALA A 191 15.76 -14.87 -13.23
N GLU A 192 16.49 -14.40 -14.24
CA GLU A 192 17.86 -13.92 -14.08
C GLU A 192 17.93 -12.59 -13.33
N LEU A 193 17.06 -11.64 -13.66
CA LEU A 193 16.91 -10.37 -12.94
C LEU A 193 16.46 -10.59 -11.50
N ASP A 194 15.49 -11.49 -11.27
CA ASP A 194 14.98 -11.83 -9.93
C ASP A 194 16.04 -12.52 -9.06
N LYS A 195 16.89 -13.38 -9.66
CA LYS A 195 18.07 -13.98 -8.98
C LYS A 195 19.17 -12.97 -8.65
N ARG A 196 19.24 -11.85 -9.35
CA ARG A 196 20.17 -10.75 -9.02
C ARG A 196 19.57 -9.81 -7.98
N SER A 197 18.24 -9.80 -7.83
CA SER A 197 17.49 -9.02 -6.84
C SER A 197 17.58 -9.59 -5.41
N ASN A 198 17.51 -10.92 -5.29
CA ASN A 198 17.61 -11.67 -4.02
C ASN A 198 19.05 -12.02 -3.63
#